data_AF-A0A285T7G3-F1
#
_entry.id   AF-A0A285T7G3-F1
#
_cell.length_a   1.000
_cell.length_b   1.000
_cell.length_c   1.000
_cell.angle_alpha   90.00
_cell.angle_beta   90.00
_cell.angle_gamma   90.00
#
_symmetry.space_group_name_H-M   'P 1'
#
loop_
_entity.id
_entity.type
_entity.pdbx_description
1 polymer ?
#
loop_
_entity_poly.entity_id
_entity_poly.type
_entity_poly.pdbx_seq_one_letter_code
_entity_poly.pdbx_strand_id
1 'polypeptide(L)'
;MTETFRQLLEHAVLFAILISVFVNVLISIIGVLPSVFITGANLLFFGLYHGLIVSIIGEVLGAIVSFILYRRGLKKWRSKDFQHPLMLKLKNLEGVKAFWIILTLRILPFVPSGVITLGSALSKVSLRFFAIGSTLGKIPSLIIEAGAIYGFMQVELK
;
A
#
# COMPACT_ATOMS: atom_id res chain seq x y z
N MET A 1 -33.84 12.03 -19.18
CA MET A 1 -32.70 11.56 -20.00
C MET A 1 -31.36 11.93 -19.35
N THR A 2 -31.21 13.14 -18.81
CA THR A 2 -30.04 13.59 -18.03
C THR A 2 -29.83 12.82 -16.71
N GLU A 3 -30.89 12.53 -15.96
CA GLU A 3 -30.78 11.78 -14.69
C GLU A 3 -30.32 10.32 -14.89
N THR A 4 -30.84 9.65 -15.93
CA THR A 4 -30.46 8.27 -16.27
C THR A 4 -28.99 8.18 -16.72
N PHE A 5 -28.52 9.18 -17.47
CA PHE A 5 -27.12 9.26 -17.92
C PHE A 5 -26.15 9.52 -16.76
N ARG A 6 -26.54 10.40 -15.82
CA ARG A 6 -25.77 10.64 -14.59
C ARG A 6 -25.66 9.40 -13.72
N GLN A 7 -26.77 8.68 -13.50
CA GLN A 7 -26.75 7.43 -12.74
C GLN A 7 -25.83 6.38 -13.38
N LEU A 8 -25.84 6.25 -14.72
CA LEU A 8 -24.97 5.30 -15.43
C LEU A 8 -23.47 5.63 -15.26
N LEU A 9 -23.13 6.92 -15.35
CA LEU A 9 -21.77 7.42 -15.12
C LEU A 9 -21.31 7.19 -13.68
N GLU A 10 -22.17 7.45 -12.70
CA GLU A 10 -21.84 7.23 -11.27
C GLU A 10 -21.55 5.76 -10.97
N HIS A 11 -22.35 4.83 -11.52
CA HIS A 11 -22.11 3.40 -11.36
C HIS A 11 -20.80 2.96 -12.02
N ALA A 12 -20.48 3.50 -13.21
CA ALA A 12 -19.24 3.20 -13.91
C ALA A 12 -18.00 3.68 -13.11
N VAL A 13 -18.07 4.88 -12.53
CA VAL A 13 -17.00 5.45 -11.70
C VAL A 13 -16.82 4.65 -10.41
N LEU A 14 -17.91 4.29 -9.73
CA LEU A 14 -17.85 3.47 -8.52
C LEU A 14 -17.20 2.11 -8.80
N PHE A 15 -17.58 1.48 -9.92
CA PHE A 15 -17.00 0.21 -10.35
C PHE A 15 -15.50 0.32 -10.64
N ALA A 16 -15.07 1.41 -11.29
CA ALA A 16 -13.66 1.68 -11.54
C ALA A 16 -12.86 1.86 -10.23
N ILE A 17 -13.42 2.57 -9.24
CA ILE A 17 -12.79 2.72 -7.91
C ILE A 17 -12.64 1.36 -7.22
N LEU A 18 -13.69 0.54 -7.23
CA LEU A 18 -13.67 -0.80 -6.62
C LEU A 18 -12.62 -1.70 -7.29
N ILE A 19 -12.55 -1.67 -8.62
CA ILE A 19 -11.52 -2.40 -9.39
C ILE A 19 -10.13 -1.91 -9.00
N SER A 20 -9.91 -0.59 -8.95
CA SER A 20 -8.61 -0.02 -8.60
C SER A 20 -8.15 -0.46 -7.22
N VAL A 21 -9.03 -0.37 -6.21
CA VAL A 21 -8.75 -0.82 -4.85
C VAL A 21 -8.45 -2.32 -4.84
N PHE A 22 -9.24 -3.12 -5.55
CA PHE A 22 -9.04 -4.56 -5.64
C PHE A 22 -7.69 -4.92 -6.28
N VAL A 23 -7.34 -4.28 -7.39
CA VAL A 23 -6.05 -4.45 -8.06
C VAL A 23 -4.90 -4.04 -7.15
N ASN A 24 -5.03 -2.93 -6.41
CA ASN A 24 -4.01 -2.53 -5.46
C ASN A 24 -3.81 -3.58 -4.35
N VAL A 25 -4.91 -4.15 -3.83
CA VAL A 25 -4.84 -5.25 -2.86
C VAL A 25 -4.08 -6.44 -3.44
N LEU A 26 -4.40 -6.88 -4.67
CA LEU A 26 -3.70 -7.99 -5.32
C LEU A 26 -2.20 -7.73 -5.48
N ILE A 27 -1.84 -6.52 -5.90
CA ILE A 27 -0.44 -6.11 -6.08
C ILE A 27 0.31 -6.08 -4.74
N SER A 28 -0.34 -5.57 -3.70
CA SER A 28 0.20 -5.57 -2.34
C SER A 28 0.48 -6.99 -1.82
N ILE A 29 -0.38 -7.95 -2.18
CA ILE A 29 -0.25 -9.37 -1.83
C ILE A 29 0.88 -10.05 -2.61
N ILE A 30 1.09 -9.67 -3.87
CA ILE A 30 2.24 -10.14 -4.66
C ILE A 30 3.54 -9.57 -4.06
N GLY A 31 3.51 -8.32 -3.61
CA GLY A 31 4.59 -7.67 -2.87
C GLY A 31 5.86 -7.34 -3.66
N VAL A 32 5.96 -7.76 -4.92
CA VAL A 32 7.10 -7.52 -5.82
C VAL A 32 6.91 -6.24 -6.64
N LEU A 33 5.68 -5.90 -7.00
CA LEU A 33 5.41 -4.77 -7.88
C LEU A 33 5.35 -3.46 -7.08
N PRO A 34 6.09 -2.40 -7.48
CA PRO A 34 6.01 -1.09 -6.84
C PRO A 34 4.60 -0.50 -6.93
N SER A 35 4.06 -0.03 -5.80
CA SER A 35 2.72 0.59 -5.72
C SER A 35 2.58 1.85 -6.58
N VAL A 36 3.72 2.49 -6.89
CA VAL A 36 3.85 3.73 -7.67
C VAL A 36 3.15 3.63 -9.03
N PHE A 37 3.20 2.46 -9.68
CA PHE A 37 2.52 2.24 -10.96
C PHE A 37 1.00 2.33 -10.84
N ILE A 38 0.43 1.80 -9.75
CA ILE A 38 -1.00 1.88 -9.48
C ILE A 38 -1.41 3.29 -9.06
N THR A 39 -0.58 3.96 -8.27
CA THR A 39 -0.78 5.38 -7.96
C THR A 39 -0.80 6.21 -9.24
N GLY A 40 0.14 6.02 -10.16
CA GLY A 40 0.15 6.71 -11.45
C GLY A 40 -1.09 6.41 -12.30
N ALA A 41 -1.50 5.15 -12.40
CA ALA A 41 -2.73 4.78 -13.07
C ALA A 41 -3.95 5.47 -12.45
N ASN A 42 -4.06 5.49 -11.13
CA ASN A 42 -5.17 6.16 -10.44
C ASN A 42 -5.19 7.67 -10.68
N LEU A 43 -4.01 8.31 -10.70
CA LEU A 43 -3.88 9.73 -11.01
C LEU A 43 -4.32 10.04 -12.45
N LEU A 44 -3.94 9.18 -13.41
CA LEU A 44 -4.32 9.32 -14.82
C LEU A 44 -5.84 9.15 -15.02
N PHE A 45 -6.43 8.15 -14.38
CA PHE A 45 -7.86 7.82 -14.57
C PHE A 45 -8.82 8.70 -13.78
N PHE A 46 -8.50 9.01 -12.51
CA PHE A 46 -9.39 9.73 -11.60
C PHE A 46 -8.97 11.20 -11.37
N GLY A 47 -7.85 11.62 -11.95
CA GLY A 47 -7.25 12.92 -11.67
C GLY A 47 -6.47 12.94 -10.35
N LEU A 48 -5.77 14.05 -10.09
CA LEU A 48 -4.82 14.16 -8.98
C LEU A 48 -5.45 13.86 -7.61
N TYR A 49 -6.54 14.56 -7.26
CA TYR A 49 -7.14 14.47 -5.92
C TYR A 49 -7.86 13.14 -5.68
N HIS A 50 -8.77 12.74 -6.58
CA HIS A 50 -9.52 11.49 -6.41
C HIS A 50 -8.60 10.28 -6.60
N GLY A 51 -7.65 10.33 -7.55
CA GLY A 51 -6.66 9.29 -7.75
C GLY A 51 -5.77 9.08 -6.52
N LEU A 52 -5.37 10.16 -5.84
CA LEU A 52 -4.63 10.08 -4.58
C LEU A 52 -5.47 9.42 -3.47
N ILE A 53 -6.73 9.83 -3.30
CA ILE A 53 -7.63 9.25 -2.27
C ILE A 53 -7.84 7.75 -2.52
N VAL A 54 -8.15 7.37 -3.76
CA VAL A 54 -8.34 5.96 -4.15
C VAL A 54 -7.05 5.17 -3.92
N SER A 55 -5.89 5.76 -4.24
CA SER A 55 -4.59 5.13 -3.98
C SER A 55 -4.33 4.92 -2.51
N ILE A 56 -4.59 5.92 -1.65
CA ILE A 56 -4.43 5.79 -0.19
C ILE A 56 -5.31 4.67 0.34
N ILE A 57 -6.59 4.63 -0.04
CA ILE A 57 -7.53 3.59 0.42
C ILE A 57 -7.06 2.20 -0.04
N GLY A 58 -6.72 2.06 -1.32
CA GLY A 58 -6.21 0.81 -1.87
C GLY A 58 -4.94 0.33 -1.18
N GLU A 59 -4.02 1.25 -0.87
CA GLU A 59 -2.73 0.93 -0.26
C GLU A 59 -2.91 0.49 1.20
N VAL A 60 -3.77 1.18 1.94
CA VAL A 60 -4.09 0.83 3.33
C VAL A 60 -4.75 -0.54 3.40
N LEU A 61 -5.78 -0.78 2.58
CA LEU A 61 -6.47 -2.06 2.53
C LEU A 61 -5.52 -3.18 2.07
N GLY A 62 -4.76 -2.94 1.00
CA GLY A 62 -3.79 -3.89 0.47
C GLY A 62 -2.72 -4.26 1.49
N ALA A 63 -2.15 -3.28 2.20
CA ALA A 63 -1.15 -3.53 3.22
C ALA A 63 -1.71 -4.34 4.39
N ILE A 64 -2.93 -4.03 4.86
CA ILE A 64 -3.59 -4.76 5.95
C ILE A 64 -3.88 -6.21 5.56
N VAL A 65 -4.48 -6.43 4.38
CA VAL A 65 -4.80 -7.77 3.87
C VAL A 65 -3.52 -8.58 3.69
N SER A 66 -2.50 -8.00 3.06
CA SER A 66 -1.22 -8.65 2.82
C SER A 66 -0.52 -9.01 4.13
N PHE A 67 -0.55 -8.13 5.14
CA PHE A 67 0.02 -8.43 6.46
C PHE A 67 -0.63 -9.66 7.10
N ILE A 68 -1.97 -9.75 7.03
CA ILE A 68 -2.72 -10.88 7.59
C ILE A 68 -2.36 -12.17 6.84
N LEU A 69 -2.33 -12.12 5.50
CA LEU A 69 -2.02 -13.27 4.65
C LEU A 69 -0.58 -13.74 4.85
N TYR A 70 0.40 -12.83 4.80
CA TYR A 70 1.80 -13.15 5.05
C TYR A 70 1.97 -13.76 6.43
N ARG A 71 1.38 -13.18 7.48
CA ARG A 71 1.51 -13.74 8.82
C ARG A 71 0.89 -15.13 8.97
N ARG A 72 -0.25 -15.39 8.32
CA ARG A 72 -0.87 -16.74 8.31
C ARG A 72 -0.01 -17.74 7.55
N GLY A 73 0.49 -17.37 6.37
CA GLY A 73 1.39 -18.20 5.57
C GLY A 73 2.70 -18.53 6.30
N LEU A 74 3.32 -17.51 6.90
CA LEU A 74 4.56 -17.64 7.67
C LEU A 74 4.41 -18.52 8.91
N LYS A 75 3.26 -18.47 9.60
CA LYS A 75 2.96 -19.39 10.71
C LYS A 75 2.95 -20.86 10.25
N LYS A 76 2.42 -21.15 9.06
CA LYS A 76 2.39 -22.50 8.47
C LYS A 76 3.78 -22.99 8.05
N TRP A 77 4.66 -22.08 7.63
CA TRP A 77 6.03 -22.37 7.17
C TRP A 77 7.09 -22.38 8.27
N ARG A 78 6.71 -22.12 9.52
CA ARG A 78 7.62 -21.89 10.65
C ARG A 78 8.41 -23.13 11.12
N SER A 79 8.37 -24.24 10.38
CA SER A 79 9.13 -25.46 10.67
C SER A 79 10.60 -25.41 10.27
N LYS A 80 11.06 -24.37 9.56
CA LYS A 80 12.49 -24.15 9.26
C LYS A 80 12.99 -22.90 9.95
N ASP A 81 13.78 -23.07 11.02
CA ASP A 81 14.50 -21.99 11.67
C ASP A 81 15.59 -21.44 10.74
N PHE A 82 15.20 -20.51 9.89
CA PHE A 82 16.14 -19.69 9.14
C PHE A 82 16.88 -18.77 10.12
N GLN A 83 18.18 -19.02 10.30
CA GLN A 83 19.06 -18.27 11.22
C GLN A 83 19.70 -17.03 10.56
N HIS A 84 19.03 -16.40 9.59
CA HIS A 84 19.57 -15.20 8.97
C HIS A 84 19.58 -14.03 9.99
N PRO A 85 20.66 -13.24 10.11
CA PRO A 85 20.77 -12.16 11.10
C PRO A 85 19.65 -11.10 10.98
N LEU A 86 19.20 -10.83 9.75
CA LEU A 86 18.04 -9.97 9.51
C LEU A 86 16.76 -10.53 10.15
N MET A 87 16.54 -11.84 10.05
CA MET A 87 15.36 -12.50 10.63
C MET A 87 15.39 -12.51 12.14
N LEU A 88 16.58 -12.66 12.76
CA LEU A 88 16.73 -12.53 14.21
C LEU A 88 16.41 -11.11 14.69
N LYS A 89 16.88 -10.08 13.98
CA LYS A 89 16.51 -8.69 14.25
C LYS A 89 15.00 -8.48 14.13
N LEU A 90 14.38 -8.94 13.05
CA LEU A 90 12.92 -8.84 12.84
C LEU A 90 12.12 -9.59 13.92
N LYS A 91 12.55 -10.80 14.33
CA LYS A 91 11.90 -11.58 15.40
C LYS A 91 11.85 -10.85 16.74
N ASN A 92 12.80 -9.95 17.00
CA ASN A 92 12.88 -9.14 18.22
C ASN A 92 12.17 -7.77 18.09
N LEU A 93 11.68 -7.39 16.90
CA LEU A 93 10.95 -6.15 16.71
C LEU A 93 9.49 -6.31 17.19
N GLU A 94 9.12 -5.49 18.16
CA GLU A 94 7.76 -5.44 18.71
C GLU A 94 7.41 -4.06 19.29
N GLY A 95 6.13 -3.88 19.61
CA GLY A 95 5.60 -2.70 20.28
C GLY A 95 5.89 -1.37 19.57
N VAL A 96 6.15 -0.33 20.37
CA VAL A 96 6.33 1.07 19.93
C VAL A 96 7.58 1.25 19.07
N LYS A 97 8.67 0.52 19.35
CA LYS A 97 9.90 0.59 18.55
C LYS A 97 9.64 0.18 17.10
N ALA A 98 8.90 -0.91 16.92
CA ALA A 98 8.57 -1.38 15.59
C ALA A 98 7.54 -0.48 14.87
N PHE A 99 6.61 0.15 15.61
CA PHE A 99 5.74 1.18 15.06
C PHE A 99 6.54 2.32 14.42
N TRP A 100 7.52 2.87 15.12
CA TRP A 100 8.36 3.97 14.59
C TRP A 100 9.18 3.53 13.39
N ILE A 101 9.74 2.33 13.40
CA ILE A 101 10.47 1.78 12.24
C ILE A 101 9.55 1.69 11.01
N ILE A 102 8.34 1.13 11.19
CA ILE A 102 7.35 1.00 10.11
C ILE A 102 6.97 2.38 9.58
N LEU A 103 6.67 3.33 10.48
CA LEU A 103 6.29 4.69 10.13
C LEU A 103 7.38 5.37 9.30
N THR A 104 8.63 5.37 9.78
CA THR A 104 9.76 6.00 9.08
C THR A 104 9.99 5.37 7.71
N LEU A 105 9.99 4.04 7.62
CA LEU A 105 10.15 3.36 6.33
C LEU A 105 9.00 3.64 5.37
N ARG A 106 7.80 3.87 5.89
CA ARG A 106 6.58 4.12 5.09
C ARG A 106 6.49 5.55 4.59
N ILE A 107 7.11 6.52 5.27
CA ILE A 107 7.22 7.91 4.82
C ILE A 107 8.10 8.02 3.58
N LEU A 108 9.11 7.16 3.45
CA LEU A 108 9.98 7.13 2.28
C LEU A 108 9.17 6.78 1.02
N PRO A 109 9.12 7.68 0.01
CA PRO A 109 8.43 7.41 -1.24
C PRO A 109 9.15 6.31 -2.03
N PHE A 110 8.43 5.66 -2.93
CA PHE A 110 8.95 4.62 -3.85
C PHE A 110 9.44 3.35 -3.18
N VAL A 111 9.38 3.24 -1.85
CA VAL A 111 9.70 1.99 -1.15
C VAL A 111 8.58 0.97 -1.42
N PRO A 112 8.91 -0.23 -1.91
CA PRO A 112 7.90 -1.26 -2.17
C PRO A 112 7.18 -1.67 -0.88
N SER A 113 5.86 -1.47 -0.87
CA SER A 113 5.01 -1.79 0.29
C SER A 113 5.10 -3.24 0.73
N GLY A 114 5.30 -4.17 -0.22
CA GLY A 114 5.45 -5.59 0.06
C GLY A 114 6.61 -5.89 1.00
N VAL A 115 7.76 -5.23 0.83
CA VAL A 115 8.96 -5.43 1.66
C VAL A 115 8.69 -5.06 3.11
N ILE A 116 8.10 -3.87 3.34
CA ILE A 116 7.77 -3.40 4.68
C ILE A 116 6.70 -4.30 5.32
N THR A 117 5.66 -4.67 4.56
CA THR A 117 4.58 -5.53 5.04
C THR A 117 5.08 -6.93 5.40
N LEU A 118 5.93 -7.54 4.57
CA LEU A 118 6.51 -8.85 4.83
C LEU A 118 7.44 -8.83 6.04
N GLY A 119 8.34 -7.84 6.13
CA GLY A 119 9.20 -7.65 7.30
C GLY A 119 8.41 -7.46 8.60
N SER A 120 7.31 -6.72 8.53
CA SER A 120 6.39 -6.53 9.66
C SER A 120 5.60 -7.80 10.00
N ALA A 121 5.21 -8.60 8.99
CA ALA A 121 4.50 -9.85 9.21
C ALA A 121 5.39 -10.92 9.86
N LEU A 122 6.69 -10.92 9.54
CA LEU A 122 7.74 -11.77 10.11
C LEU A 122 8.09 -11.41 11.57
N SER A 123 7.87 -10.17 11.98
CA SER A 123 8.14 -9.71 13.35
C SER A 123 7.01 -10.04 14.32
N LYS A 124 7.14 -9.63 15.58
CA LYS A 124 6.12 -9.76 16.63
C LYS A 124 5.14 -8.58 16.67
N VAL A 125 5.23 -7.64 15.72
CA VAL A 125 4.36 -6.45 15.62
C VAL A 125 2.89 -6.83 15.61
N SER A 126 2.03 -6.17 16.39
CA SER A 126 0.59 -6.40 16.31
C SER A 126 -0.01 -5.77 15.04
N LEU A 127 -1.12 -6.34 14.54
CA LEU A 127 -1.82 -5.78 13.37
C LEU A 127 -2.17 -4.30 13.58
N ARG A 128 -2.50 -3.89 14.81
CA ARG A 128 -2.86 -2.50 15.14
C ARG A 128 -1.67 -1.55 14.95
N PHE A 129 -0.50 -1.89 15.51
CA PHE A 129 0.70 -1.07 15.34
C PHE A 129 1.14 -1.00 13.88
N PHE A 130 1.05 -2.13 13.15
CA PHE A 130 1.32 -2.14 11.72
C PHE A 130 0.33 -1.25 10.94
N ALA A 131 -0.98 -1.43 11.14
CA ALA A 131 -2.00 -0.70 10.39
C ALA A 131 -1.89 0.81 10.62
N ILE A 132 -1.78 1.25 11.88
CA ILE A 132 -1.68 2.69 12.19
C ILE A 132 -0.37 3.27 11.63
N GLY A 133 0.78 2.61 11.88
CA GLY A 133 2.08 3.11 11.41
C GLY A 133 2.18 3.10 9.88
N SER A 134 1.65 2.07 9.24
CA SER A 134 1.63 1.95 7.78
C SER A 134 0.76 3.02 7.13
N THR A 135 -0.46 3.22 7.65
CA THR A 135 -1.39 4.23 7.13
C THR A 135 -0.84 5.64 7.30
N LEU A 136 -0.37 5.98 8.50
CA LEU A 136 0.19 7.31 8.77
C LEU A 136 1.43 7.60 7.93
N GLY A 137 2.28 6.60 7.70
CA GLY A 137 3.47 6.78 6.88
C GLY A 137 3.16 6.84 5.39
N LYS A 138 2.14 6.11 4.91
CA LYS A 138 1.81 6.09 3.48
C LYS A 138 1.16 7.37 2.97
N ILE A 139 0.43 8.10 3.81
CA ILE A 139 -0.18 9.38 3.42
C ILE A 139 0.85 10.37 2.87
N PRO A 140 1.91 10.76 3.61
CA PRO A 140 2.93 11.69 3.09
C PRO A 140 3.72 11.09 1.91
N SER A 141 4.03 9.79 1.96
CA SER A 141 4.72 9.09 0.86
C SER A 141 3.94 9.18 -0.45
N LEU A 142 2.63 8.91 -0.44
CA LEU A 142 1.77 8.96 -1.61
C LEU A 142 1.56 10.39 -2.13
N ILE A 143 1.54 11.40 -1.24
CA ILE A 143 1.50 12.81 -1.66
C ILE A 143 2.76 13.16 -2.46
N ILE A 144 3.94 12.73 -2.00
CA ILE A 144 5.22 12.97 -2.70
C ILE A 144 5.25 12.20 -4.03
N GLU A 145 4.85 10.92 -4.04
CA GLU A 145 4.77 10.10 -5.25
C GLU A 145 3.81 10.73 -6.28
N ALA A 146 2.62 11.14 -5.84
CA ALA A 146 1.62 11.80 -6.69
C ALA A 146 2.15 13.11 -7.29
N GLY A 147 2.81 13.95 -6.49
CA GLY A 147 3.43 15.18 -6.96
C GLY A 147 4.54 14.93 -7.99
N ALA A 148 5.39 13.94 -7.75
CA ALA A 148 6.46 13.57 -8.67
C ALA A 148 5.92 13.04 -10.01
N ILE A 149 4.94 12.13 -9.96
CA ILE A 149 4.29 11.57 -11.16
C ILE A 149 3.57 12.67 -11.94
N TYR A 150 2.80 13.52 -11.26
CA TYR A 150 2.06 14.60 -11.90
C TYR A 150 3.00 15.63 -12.55
N GLY A 151 4.10 15.98 -11.88
CA GLY A 151 5.13 16.84 -12.44
C GLY A 151 5.78 16.24 -13.69
N PHE A 152 6.10 14.94 -13.66
CA PHE A 152 6.66 14.23 -14.82
C PHE A 152 5.69 14.24 -16.02
N MET A 153 4.41 13.92 -15.78
CA MET A 153 3.38 13.94 -16.82
C MET A 153 3.22 15.32 -17.49
N GLN A 154 3.38 16.43 -16.76
CA GLN A 154 3.28 17.76 -17.36
C GLN A 154 4.49 18.14 -18.22
N VAL A 155 5.68 17.60 -17.93
CA VAL A 155 6.89 17.85 -18.73
C VAL A 155 6.84 17.08 -20.04
N GLU A 156 6.33 15.86 -20.02
CA GLU A 156 6.28 14.97 -21.21
C GLU A 156 5.15 15.33 -22.20
N LEU A 157 4.14 16.07 -21.74
CA LEU A 157 3.02 16.56 -22.56
C LEU A 157 3.28 17.94 -23.20
N LYS A 158 4.51 18.47 -23.11
CA LYS A 158 4.99 19.68 -23.79
C LYS A 158 6.01 19.32 -24.87
#